data_AF-A0A3D4ATJ8-F1
#
_entry.id   AF-A0A3D4ATJ8-F1
#
_cell.length_a   1.000
_cell.length_b   1.000
_cell.length_c   1.000
_cell.angle_alpha   90.00
_cell.angle_beta   90.00
_cell.angle_gamma   90.00
#
_symmetry.space_group_name_H-M   'P 1'
#
loop_
_entity.id
_entity.type
_entity.pdbx_description
1 polymer ?
#
loop_
_entity_poly.entity_id
_entity_poly.type
_entity_poly.pdbx_seq_one_letter_code
_entity_poly.pdbx_strand_id
1 'polypeptide(L)'
;MPKKSTQAAEQIKQLLCELQAQVNSNRADGAANSLELLNKHLVNWCESTSPPSVDELSVLQTQINMILATAENQKVESFNAILKHKKSDKAINAYKST
;
A
#
# COMPACT_ATOMS: atom_id res chain seq x y z
N MET A 1 -6.65 -16.92 -27.33
CA MET A 1 -6.79 -17.91 -26.24
C MET A 1 -6.98 -17.15 -24.94
N PRO A 2 -8.04 -17.40 -24.14
CA PRO A 2 -8.21 -16.74 -22.85
C PRO A 2 -7.11 -17.23 -21.89
N LYS A 3 -6.29 -16.29 -21.38
CA LYS A 3 -5.26 -16.57 -20.38
C LYS A 3 -5.95 -17.16 -19.15
N LYS A 4 -5.69 -18.44 -18.82
CA LYS A 4 -6.11 -19.04 -17.55
C LYS A 4 -5.41 -18.25 -16.45
N SER A 5 -6.13 -17.31 -15.84
CA SER A 5 -5.77 -16.75 -14.54
C SER A 5 -5.70 -17.93 -13.58
N THR A 6 -4.51 -18.27 -13.09
CA THR A 6 -4.36 -19.25 -12.02
C THR A 6 -5.02 -18.68 -10.77
N GLN A 7 -5.66 -19.53 -9.97
CA GLN A 7 -6.29 -19.13 -8.70
C GLN A 7 -5.33 -18.31 -7.80
N ALA A 8 -4.03 -18.61 -7.87
CA ALA A 8 -2.98 -17.85 -7.20
C ALA A 8 -2.86 -16.39 -7.69
N ALA A 9 -2.98 -16.15 -8.99
CA ALA A 9 -2.94 -14.81 -9.58
C ALA A 9 -4.11 -13.94 -9.10
N GLU A 10 -5.30 -14.53 -8.99
CA GLU A 10 -6.49 -13.85 -8.45
C GLU A 10 -6.35 -13.53 -6.96
N GLN A 11 -5.86 -14.47 -6.17
CA GLN A 11 -5.61 -14.26 -4.74
C GLN A 11 -4.60 -13.13 -4.51
N ILE A 12 -3.50 -13.10 -5.26
CA ILE A 12 -2.48 -12.05 -5.14
C ILE A 12 -3.06 -10.68 -5.55
N LYS A 13 -3.87 -10.61 -6.60
CA LYS A 13 -4.56 -9.37 -6.98
C LYS A 13 -5.51 -8.87 -5.89
N GLN A 14 -6.25 -9.77 -5.24
CA GLN A 14 -7.11 -9.40 -4.11
C GLN A 14 -6.29 -8.85 -2.94
N LEU A 15 -5.19 -9.51 -2.58
CA LEU A 15 -4.29 -9.05 -1.52
C LEU A 15 -3.67 -7.67 -1.84
N LEU A 16 -3.37 -7.39 -3.11
CA LEU A 16 -2.90 -6.07 -3.55
C LEU A 16 -3.98 -4.99 -3.42
N CYS A 17 -5.22 -5.29 -3.82
CA CYS A 17 -6.35 -4.37 -3.62
C CYS A 17 -6.58 -4.08 -2.14
N GLU A 18 -6.48 -5.10 -1.28
CA GLU A 18 -6.65 -4.95 0.16
C GLU A 18 -5.51 -4.12 0.77
N LEU A 19 -4.26 -4.40 0.40
CA LEU A 19 -3.09 -3.61 0.80
C LEU A 19 -3.27 -2.14 0.40
N GLN A 20 -3.72 -1.88 -0.83
CA GLN A 20 -3.98 -0.51 -1.31
C GLN A 20 -5.09 0.17 -0.48
N ALA A 21 -6.15 -0.54 -0.12
CA ALA A 21 -7.22 -0.01 0.72
C ALA A 21 -6.74 0.31 2.15
N GLN A 22 -5.88 -0.54 2.74
CA GLN A 22 -5.29 -0.31 4.06
C GLN A 22 -4.35 0.89 4.05
N VAL A 23 -3.49 1.00 3.03
CA VAL A 23 -2.63 2.18 2.81
C VAL A 23 -3.49 3.42 2.63
N ASN A 24 -4.51 3.39 1.78
CA ASN A 24 -5.40 4.52 1.57
C ASN A 24 -6.12 4.98 2.85
N SER A 25 -6.40 4.04 3.76
CA SER A 25 -7.06 4.31 5.04
C SER A 25 -6.08 4.66 6.17
N ASN A 26 -4.80 4.84 5.87
CA ASN A 26 -3.72 5.08 6.84
C ASN A 26 -3.66 4.02 7.97
N ARG A 27 -4.01 2.77 7.64
CA ARG A 27 -4.01 1.62 8.57
C ARG A 27 -2.72 0.82 8.41
N ALA A 28 -1.67 1.28 9.09
CA ALA A 28 -0.32 0.69 8.99
C ALA A 28 -0.28 -0.79 9.40
N ASP A 29 -0.94 -1.16 10.51
CA ASP A 29 -0.94 -2.55 11.01
C ASP A 29 -1.62 -3.52 10.04
N GLY A 30 -2.75 -3.09 9.45
CA GLY A 30 -3.46 -3.86 8.43
C GLY A 30 -2.65 -4.01 7.15
N ALA A 31 -1.99 -2.93 6.70
CA ALA A 31 -1.13 -2.96 5.53
C ALA A 31 0.08 -3.89 5.72
N ALA A 32 0.70 -3.90 6.90
CA ALA A 32 1.80 -4.80 7.22
C ALA A 32 1.38 -6.28 7.16
N ASN A 33 0.20 -6.61 7.70
CA ASN A 33 -0.34 -7.97 7.65
C ASN A 33 -0.65 -8.40 6.20
N SER A 34 -1.31 -7.55 5.42
CA SER A 34 -1.58 -7.81 4.00
C SER A 34 -0.30 -8.00 3.18
N LEU A 35 0.77 -7.25 3.46
CA LEU A 35 2.06 -7.39 2.79
C LEU A 35 2.75 -8.73 3.13
N GLU A 36 2.69 -9.16 4.39
CA GLU A 36 3.26 -10.46 4.80
C GLU A 36 2.53 -11.63 4.11
N LEU A 37 1.19 -11.57 4.08
CA LEU A 37 0.35 -12.54 3.37
C LEU A 37 0.66 -12.53 1.87
N LEU A 38 0.74 -11.36 1.25
CA LEU A 38 1.12 -11.21 -0.16
C LEU A 38 2.45 -11.91 -0.44
N ASN A 39 3.47 -11.66 0.38
CA ASN A 39 4.79 -12.25 0.20
C ASN A 39 4.77 -13.78 0.30
N LYS A 40 4.06 -14.33 1.31
CA LYS A 40 3.89 -15.79 1.47
C LYS A 40 3.20 -16.42 0.25
N HIS A 41 2.12 -15.81 -0.23
CA HIS A 41 1.40 -16.31 -1.41
C HIS A 41 2.22 -16.19 -2.70
N LEU A 42 3.01 -15.12 -2.83
CA LEU A 42 3.84 -14.88 -4.01
C LEU A 42 5.03 -15.85 -4.07
N VAL A 43 5.69 -16.11 -2.93
CA VAL A 43 6.73 -17.16 -2.83
C VAL A 43 6.14 -18.53 -3.16
N ASN A 44 5.01 -18.89 -2.56
CA ASN A 44 4.34 -20.16 -2.85
C ASN A 44 3.95 -20.28 -4.33
N TRP A 45 3.53 -19.18 -4.97
CA TRP A 45 3.20 -19.21 -6.40
C TRP A 45 4.44 -19.39 -7.26
N CYS A 46 5.54 -18.72 -6.93
CA CYS A 46 6.83 -18.88 -7.60
C CYS A 46 7.42 -20.29 -7.47
N GLU A 47 7.21 -20.95 -6.32
CA GLU A 47 7.67 -22.33 -6.07
C GLU A 47 6.68 -23.40 -6.53
N SER A 48 5.50 -22.99 -7.01
CA SER A 48 4.46 -23.92 -7.45
C SER A 48 4.79 -24.60 -8.77
N THR A 49 4.05 -25.65 -9.10
CA THR A 49 4.11 -26.33 -10.40
C THR A 49 3.61 -25.49 -11.58
N SER A 50 3.07 -24.29 -11.32
CA SER A 50 2.60 -23.33 -12.32
C SER A 50 3.05 -21.91 -11.93
N PRO A 51 4.36 -21.63 -12.03
CA PRO A 51 4.92 -20.35 -11.61
C PRO A 51 4.40 -19.20 -12.48
N PRO A 52 4.40 -17.96 -11.95
CA PRO A 52 4.01 -16.78 -12.70
C PRO A 52 4.96 -16.51 -13.86
N SER A 53 4.42 -15.92 -14.93
CA SER A 53 5.23 -15.39 -16.03
C SER A 53 5.96 -14.10 -15.64
N VAL A 54 7.01 -13.76 -16.38
CA VAL A 54 7.78 -12.51 -16.19
C VAL A 54 6.89 -11.28 -16.35
N ASP A 55 5.94 -11.32 -17.28
CA ASP A 55 4.95 -10.25 -17.46
C ASP A 55 4.05 -10.09 -16.23
N GLU A 56 3.57 -11.19 -15.65
CA GLU A 56 2.75 -11.15 -14.44
C GLU A 56 3.52 -10.59 -13.25
N LEU A 57 4.77 -11.02 -13.06
CA LEU A 57 5.65 -10.48 -12.04
C LEU A 57 5.91 -8.98 -12.24
N SER A 58 6.11 -8.54 -13.48
CA SER A 58 6.34 -7.12 -13.79
C SER A 58 5.12 -6.25 -13.47
N VAL A 59 3.92 -6.75 -13.79
CA VAL A 59 2.66 -6.07 -13.44
C VAL A 59 2.48 -5.98 -11.92
N LEU A 60 2.74 -7.08 -11.21
CA LEU A 60 2.67 -7.12 -9.75
C LEU A 60 3.65 -6.15 -9.11
N GLN A 61 4.89 -6.13 -9.58
CA GLN A 61 5.91 -5.23 -9.06
C GLN A 61 5.57 -3.76 -9.31
N THR A 62 4.97 -3.45 -10.47
CA THR A 62 4.48 -2.10 -10.76
C THR A 62 3.39 -1.69 -9.78
N GLN A 63 2.43 -2.58 -9.48
CA GLN A 63 1.37 -2.30 -8.51
C GLN A 63 1.91 -2.10 -7.09
N ILE A 64 2.85 -2.94 -6.65
CA ILE A 64 3.51 -2.79 -5.34
C ILE A 64 4.21 -1.43 -5.25
N ASN A 65 4.96 -1.04 -6.27
CA ASN A 65 5.65 0.26 -6.30
C ASN A 65 4.67 1.44 -6.24
N MET A 66 3.52 1.35 -6.91
CA MET A 66 2.47 2.39 -6.82
C MET A 66 1.88 2.49 -5.41
N ILE A 67 1.64 1.36 -4.75
CA ILE A 67 1.14 1.33 -3.37
C ILE A 67 2.17 1.94 -2.41
N LEU A 68 3.46 1.60 -2.57
CA LEU A 68 4.55 2.18 -1.77
C LEU A 68 4.65 3.70 -1.96
N ALA A 69 4.57 4.18 -3.20
CA ALA A 69 4.56 5.62 -3.48
C ALA A 69 3.36 6.33 -2.82
N THR A 70 2.21 5.67 -2.76
CA THR A 70 1.01 6.19 -2.10
C THR A 70 1.22 6.28 -0.58
N ALA A 71 1.79 5.23 0.03
CA ALA A 71 2.10 5.22 1.46
C ALA A 71 3.08 6.34 1.86
N GLU A 72 4.15 6.55 1.07
CA GLU A 72 5.11 7.64 1.31
C GLU A 72 4.46 9.02 1.14
N ASN A 73 3.58 9.20 0.16
CA ASN A 73 2.86 10.47 -0.01
C ASN A 73 1.96 10.77 1.20
N GLN A 74 1.22 9.79 1.71
CA GLN A 74 0.38 9.99 2.90
C GLN A 74 1.17 10.38 4.15
N LYS A 75 2.37 9.80 4.34
CA LYS A 75 3.28 10.19 5.40
C LYS A 75 3.68 11.66 5.30
N VAL A 76 3.95 12.14 4.08
CA VAL A 76 4.26 13.56 3.82
C VAL A 76 3.05 14.46 4.09
N GLU A 77 1.85 14.07 3.67
CA GLU A 77 0.62 14.83 3.92
C GLU A 77 0.30 14.93 5.42
N SER A 78 0.41 13.82 6.15
CA SER A 78 0.21 13.77 7.60
C SER A 78 1.18 14.70 8.33
N PHE A 79 2.47 14.67 7.97
CA PHE A 79 3.48 15.57 8.54
C PHE A 79 3.17 17.05 8.25
N ASN A 80 2.76 17.36 7.01
CA ASN A 80 2.37 18.72 6.61
C ASN A 80 1.12 19.21 7.37
N ALA A 81 0.14 18.34 7.61
CA ALA A 81 -1.05 18.68 8.40
C ALA A 81 -0.69 19.05 9.85
N ILE A 82 0.21 18.28 10.48
CA ILE A 82 0.71 18.58 11.84
C ILE A 82 1.45 19.92 11.87
N LEU A 83 2.30 20.21 10.88
CA LEU A 83 2.99 21.50 10.79
C LEU A 83 2.02 22.69 10.64
N LYS A 84 0.96 22.53 9.84
CA LYS A 84 -0.10 23.56 9.71
C LYS A 84 -0.80 23.77 11.04
N HIS A 85 -1.18 22.71 11.75
CA HIS A 85 -1.81 22.80 13.06
C HIS A 85 -0.95 23.59 14.06
N LYS A 86 0.36 23.28 14.15
CA LYS A 86 1.29 24.03 15.02
C LYS A 86 1.38 25.52 14.70
N LYS A 87 1.31 25.90 13.41
CA LYS A 87 1.27 27.31 13.00
C LYS A 87 -0.04 27.98 13.44
N SER A 88 -1.17 27.28 13.30
CA SER A 88 -2.47 27.76 13.77
C SER A 88 -2.51 27.94 15.29
N ASP A 89 -2.00 26.99 16.07
CA ASP A 89 -1.91 27.11 17.53
C ASP A 89 -1.09 28.33 17.97
N LYS A 90 0.04 28.58 17.28
CA LYS A 90 0.87 29.76 17.53
C LYS A 90 0.11 31.06 17.26
N ALA A 91 -0.66 31.12 16.17
CA ALA A 91 -1.48 32.28 15.84
C ALA A 91 -2.59 32.52 16.88
N ILE A 92 -3.27 31.45 17.32
CA ILE A 92 -4.31 31.51 18.36
C ILE A 92 -3.73 31.99 19.70
N ASN A 93 -2.58 31.45 20.11
CA ASN A 93 -1.93 31.86 21.36
C ASN A 93 -1.45 33.31 21.32
N ALA A 94 -0.96 33.79 20.17
CA ALA A 94 -0.62 35.19 20.00
C ALA A 94 -1.85 36.09 20.17
N TYR A 95 -2.99 35.73 19.57
CA TYR A 95 -4.24 36.48 19.71
C TYR A 95 -4.76 36.50 21.16
N LYS A 96 -4.71 35.36 21.88
CA LYS A 96 -5.13 35.28 23.30
C LYS A 96 -4.21 36.03 24.27
N SER A 97 -2.99 36.36 23.85
CA SER A 97 -2.01 37.09 24.67
C SER A 97 -2.08 38.61 24.44
N THR A 98 -3.07 39.07 23.66
CA THR A 98 -3.44 40.47 23.44
C THR A 98 -4.66 40.82 24.29
#